data_AF-A0A353XXC3-F1
#
_entry.id   AF-A0A353XXC3-F1
#
_cell.length_a   1.000
_cell.length_b   1.000
_cell.length_c   1.000
_cell.angle_alpha   90.00
_cell.angle_beta   90.00
_cell.angle_gamma   90.00
#
_symmetry.space_group_name_H-M   'P 1'
#
loop_
_entity.id
_entity.type
_entity.pdbx_description
1 polymer ?
#
loop_
_entity_poly.entity_id
_entity_poly.type
_entity_poly.pdbx_seq_one_letter_code
_entity_poly.pdbx_strand_id
1 'polypeptide(L)'
;ERQMHVDGGVKAPVLIRSFMFEAPARRRTLYVIMNGQMKLADAAEAVSPEVASISRKAIQELMRGLTYKTLYQGYVTARHAKADFRMIAIPDDVSATRDALEFDPQEMHQLFEEGKKLGRSGKGWIKEPPRLHDLERVSAR
;
A
#
# COMPACT_ATOMS: atom_id res chain seq x y z
N GLU A 1 27.92 -1.63 -20.90
CA GLU A 1 27.03 -0.50 -20.59
C GLU A 1 26.70 -0.50 -19.11
N ARG A 2 26.63 0.67 -18.46
CA ARG A 2 26.28 0.78 -17.03
C ARG A 2 24.79 1.13 -16.92
N GLN A 3 23.98 0.20 -16.45
CA GLN A 3 22.57 0.45 -16.17
C GLN A 3 22.41 0.94 -14.72
N MET A 4 21.68 2.03 -14.55
CA MET A 4 21.27 2.51 -13.22
C MET A 4 19.83 2.08 -12.99
N HIS A 5 19.62 1.24 -11.96
CA HIS A 5 18.30 0.77 -11.56
C HIS A 5 17.83 1.58 -10.36
N VAL A 6 16.57 2.02 -10.41
CA VAL A 6 15.87 2.65 -9.28
C VAL A 6 14.87 1.66 -8.69
N ASP A 7 14.36 1.98 -7.50
CA ASP A 7 13.35 1.16 -6.83
C ASP A 7 12.15 0.87 -7.74
N GLY A 8 11.79 -0.41 -7.85
CA GLY A 8 10.65 -0.89 -8.61
C GLY A 8 9.31 -0.39 -8.06
N GLY A 9 9.26 0.00 -6.78
CA GLY A 9 8.10 0.62 -6.15
C GLY A 9 7.59 1.86 -6.89
N VAL A 10 8.47 2.58 -7.60
CA VAL A 10 8.11 3.75 -8.42
C VAL A 10 7.25 3.38 -9.62
N LYS A 11 7.37 2.15 -10.13
CA LYS A 11 6.60 1.65 -11.28
C LYS A 11 5.39 0.82 -10.87
N ALA A 12 5.52 0.04 -9.81
CA ALA A 12 4.45 -0.82 -9.31
C ALA A 12 4.55 -0.91 -7.78
N PRO A 13 3.93 0.03 -7.04
CA PRO A 13 3.96 0.04 -5.57
C PRO A 13 3.46 -1.28 -4.96
N VAL A 14 2.54 -1.96 -5.66
CA VAL A 14 2.10 -3.33 -5.34
C VAL A 14 2.13 -4.17 -6.60
N LEU A 15 3.06 -5.13 -6.69
CA LEU A 15 3.15 -5.97 -7.88
C LEU A 15 2.03 -7.01 -7.89
N ILE A 16 1.03 -6.83 -8.74
CA ILE A 16 -0.07 -7.79 -8.95
C ILE A 16 -0.16 -8.10 -10.44
N ARG A 17 -0.21 -9.39 -10.80
CA ARG A 17 -0.24 -9.87 -12.19
C ARG A 17 -1.19 -11.04 -12.34
N SER A 18 -1.78 -11.18 -13.52
CA SER A 18 -2.80 -12.21 -13.82
C SER A 18 -2.31 -13.63 -13.56
N PHE A 19 -1.04 -13.92 -13.88
CA PHE A 19 -0.44 -15.25 -13.67
C PHE A 19 -0.48 -15.71 -12.19
N MET A 20 -0.53 -14.77 -11.24
CA MET A 20 -0.63 -15.08 -9.81
C MET A 20 -1.96 -15.76 -9.44
N PHE A 21 -2.96 -15.73 -10.34
CA PHE A 21 -4.28 -16.32 -10.14
C PHE A 21 -4.52 -17.59 -10.96
N GLU A 22 -3.60 -17.95 -11.86
CA GLU A 22 -3.79 -19.06 -12.81
C GLU A 22 -3.59 -20.44 -12.18
N ALA A 23 -2.85 -20.52 -11.07
CA ALA A 23 -2.63 -21.77 -10.34
C ALA A 23 -3.96 -22.39 -9.87
N PRO A 24 -4.24 -23.68 -10.17
CA PRO A 24 -5.44 -24.37 -9.68
C PRO A 24 -5.53 -24.36 -8.15
N ALA A 25 -6.62 -23.83 -7.60
CA ALA A 25 -6.86 -23.83 -6.17
C ALA A 25 -8.36 -23.85 -5.88
N ARG A 26 -8.77 -24.57 -4.82
CA ARG A 26 -10.18 -24.63 -4.36
C ARG A 26 -10.69 -23.27 -3.89
N ARG A 27 -9.80 -22.46 -3.31
CA ARG A 27 -10.06 -21.08 -2.88
C ARG A 27 -8.78 -20.27 -3.06
N ARG A 28 -8.91 -19.06 -3.58
CA ARG A 28 -7.80 -18.12 -3.78
C ARG A 28 -8.05 -16.89 -2.94
N THR A 29 -7.00 -16.35 -2.34
CA THR A 29 -7.04 -15.07 -1.62
C THR A 29 -5.80 -14.28 -1.98
N LEU A 30 -6.00 -13.05 -2.48
CA LEU A 30 -4.94 -12.07 -2.61
C LEU A 30 -4.77 -11.37 -1.26
N TYR A 31 -3.61 -11.56 -0.62
CA TYR A 31 -3.20 -10.81 0.56
C TYR A 31 -2.26 -9.68 0.16
N VAL A 32 -2.59 -8.45 0.55
CA VAL A 32 -1.76 -7.26 0.33
C VAL A 32 -1.36 -6.68 1.68
N ILE A 33 -0.06 -6.52 1.90
CA ILE A 33 0.50 -5.94 3.11
C ILE A 33 1.20 -4.64 2.70
N MET A 34 0.68 -3.51 3.14
CA MET A 34 1.29 -2.21 2.90
C MET A 34 2.16 -1.81 4.08
N ASN A 35 3.45 -1.62 3.83
CA ASN A 35 4.38 -1.07 4.81
C ASN A 35 4.33 0.46 4.79
N GLY A 36 3.20 1.01 5.20
CA GLY A 36 2.96 2.45 5.23
C GLY A 36 1.53 2.76 5.63
N GLN A 37 1.33 3.99 6.09
CA GLN A 37 0.00 4.51 6.38
C GLN A 37 -0.73 4.87 5.10
N MET A 38 -2.05 4.66 5.09
CA MET A 38 -2.90 4.95 3.94
C MET A 38 -3.62 6.32 4.04
N LYS A 39 -3.33 7.10 5.09
CA LYS A 39 -3.76 8.49 5.27
C LYS A 39 -3.23 9.41 4.16
N LEU A 40 -3.96 10.50 3.92
CA LEU A 40 -3.36 11.71 3.37
C LEU A 40 -2.41 12.22 4.47
N ALA A 41 -1.10 12.07 4.30
CA ALA A 41 -0.19 12.81 5.17
C ALA A 41 -0.36 14.28 4.84
N ASP A 42 -0.90 15.00 5.81
CA ASP A 42 -0.85 16.44 5.98
C ASP A 42 -1.02 17.23 4.69
N ALA A 43 -2.30 17.53 4.39
CA ALA A 43 -2.63 18.75 3.65
C ALA A 43 -2.24 20.02 4.43
N ALA A 44 -1.80 19.89 5.69
CA ALA A 44 -1.58 20.98 6.63
C ALA A 44 -0.11 21.31 6.91
N GLU A 45 0.85 20.44 6.59
CA GLU A 45 2.27 20.79 6.77
C GLU A 45 2.76 21.64 5.60
N ALA A 46 3.08 22.91 5.90
CA ALA A 46 3.68 23.82 4.95
C ALA A 46 5.03 23.27 4.49
N VAL A 47 5.13 22.92 3.21
CA VAL A 47 6.40 22.54 2.59
C VAL A 47 7.28 23.78 2.54
N SER A 48 8.57 23.67 2.91
CA SER A 48 9.55 24.75 2.68
C SER A 48 9.43 25.24 1.23
N PRO A 49 9.49 26.55 0.93
CA PRO A 49 9.32 27.09 -0.42
C PRO A 49 10.46 26.75 -1.40
N GLU A 50 11.33 25.80 -1.06
CA GLU A 50 12.44 25.34 -1.88
C GLU A 50 11.98 24.39 -3.01
N VAL A 51 12.61 24.47 -4.18
CA VAL A 51 12.25 23.63 -5.34
C VAL A 51 12.40 22.14 -5.04
N ALA A 52 13.40 21.76 -4.26
CA ALA A 52 13.67 20.37 -3.91
C ALA A 52 12.60 19.78 -2.96
N SER A 53 12.14 20.54 -1.97
CA SER A 53 11.09 20.12 -1.04
C SER A 53 9.73 20.00 -1.76
N ILE A 54 9.40 20.96 -2.64
CA ILE A 54 8.20 20.90 -3.49
C ILE A 54 8.22 19.66 -4.37
N SER A 55 9.35 19.40 -5.05
CA SER A 55 9.51 18.24 -5.93
C SER A 55 9.36 16.92 -5.17
N ARG A 56 9.94 16.83 -3.97
CA ARG A 56 9.81 15.66 -3.08
C ARG A 56 8.35 15.40 -2.71
N LYS A 57 7.62 16.43 -2.27
CA LYS A 57 6.19 16.31 -1.94
C LYS A 57 5.37 15.88 -3.16
N ALA A 58 5.60 16.48 -4.32
CA ALA A 58 4.91 16.10 -5.56
C ALA A 58 5.14 14.62 -5.92
N ILE A 59 6.39 14.13 -5.82
CA ILE A 59 6.71 12.72 -6.05
C ILE A 59 5.98 11.82 -5.03
N GLN A 60 5.98 12.18 -3.75
CA GLN A 60 5.27 11.41 -2.71
C GLN A 60 3.76 11.32 -3.00
N GLU A 61 3.13 12.41 -3.43
CA GLU A 61 1.71 12.41 -3.79
C GLU A 61 1.42 11.60 -5.06
N LEU A 62 2.31 11.66 -6.07
CA LEU A 62 2.22 10.79 -7.25
C LEU A 62 2.33 9.30 -6.86
N MET A 63 3.27 8.95 -5.99
CA MET A 63 3.46 7.59 -5.47
C MET A 63 2.26 7.09 -4.68
N ARG A 64 1.63 7.96 -3.87
CA ARG A 64 0.36 7.66 -3.20
C ARG A 64 -0.74 7.38 -4.21
N GLY A 65 -0.90 8.24 -5.21
CA GLY A 65 -1.87 8.06 -6.29
C GLY A 65 -1.69 6.73 -7.04
N LEU A 66 -0.44 6.37 -7.37
CA LEU A 66 -0.11 5.08 -7.98
C LEU A 66 -0.42 3.91 -7.05
N THR A 67 -0.16 4.03 -5.76
CA THR A 67 -0.49 3.01 -4.76
C THR A 67 -1.99 2.73 -4.73
N TYR A 68 -2.83 3.76 -4.63
CA TYR A 68 -4.29 3.58 -4.63
C TYR A 68 -4.79 2.90 -5.91
N LYS A 69 -4.31 3.35 -7.08
CA LYS A 69 -4.68 2.76 -8.37
C LYS A 69 -4.29 1.29 -8.46
N THR A 70 -3.09 0.94 -7.99
CA THR A 70 -2.59 -0.43 -8.03
C THR A 70 -3.36 -1.35 -7.09
N LEU A 71 -3.73 -0.87 -5.90
CA LEU A 71 -4.59 -1.61 -4.96
C LEU A 71 -5.99 -1.85 -5.54
N TYR A 72 -6.58 -0.84 -6.17
CA TYR A 72 -7.84 -0.97 -6.88
C TYR A 72 -7.76 -2.01 -8.00
N GLN A 73 -6.75 -1.93 -8.86
CA GLN A 73 -6.50 -2.92 -9.91
C GLN A 73 -6.36 -4.34 -9.33
N GLY A 74 -5.65 -4.48 -8.21
CA GLY A 74 -5.53 -5.73 -7.47
C GLY A 74 -6.87 -6.29 -7.00
N TYR A 75 -7.70 -5.44 -6.40
CA TYR A 75 -9.06 -5.78 -5.98
C TYR A 75 -9.91 -6.25 -7.15
N VAL A 76 -9.94 -5.49 -8.25
CA VAL A 76 -10.70 -5.84 -9.47
C VAL A 76 -10.22 -7.17 -10.05
N THR A 77 -8.90 -7.36 -10.15
CA THR A 77 -8.31 -8.62 -10.66
C THR A 77 -8.68 -9.81 -9.79
N ALA A 78 -8.58 -9.67 -8.47
CA ALA A 78 -8.97 -10.72 -7.53
C ALA A 78 -10.47 -11.07 -7.67
N ARG A 79 -11.35 -10.06 -7.78
CA ARG A 79 -12.79 -10.27 -8.00
C ARG A 79 -13.08 -11.02 -9.30
N HIS A 80 -12.46 -10.63 -10.41
CA HIS A 80 -12.62 -11.35 -11.69
C HIS A 80 -12.10 -12.79 -11.63
N ALA A 81 -11.01 -13.03 -10.90
CA ALA A 81 -10.46 -14.36 -10.68
C ALA A 81 -11.23 -15.20 -9.63
N LYS A 82 -12.36 -14.68 -9.11
CA LYS A 82 -13.12 -15.28 -8.00
C LYS A 82 -12.26 -15.57 -6.75
N ALA A 83 -11.26 -14.72 -6.52
CA ALA A 83 -10.41 -14.73 -5.35
C ALA A 83 -10.94 -13.74 -4.30
N ASP A 84 -10.75 -14.08 -3.03
CA ASP A 84 -10.91 -13.12 -1.94
C ASP A 84 -9.83 -12.04 -2.02
N PHE A 85 -10.18 -10.82 -1.64
CA PHE A 85 -9.22 -9.73 -1.45
C PHE A 85 -9.07 -9.45 0.05
N ARG A 86 -7.83 -9.38 0.53
CA ARG A 86 -7.49 -9.03 1.91
C ARG A 86 -6.32 -8.06 1.91
N MET A 87 -6.52 -6.89 2.51
CA MET A 87 -5.48 -5.89 2.64
C MET A 87 -5.29 -5.51 4.10
N ILE A 88 -4.05 -5.21 4.47
CA ILE A 88 -3.69 -4.62 5.76
C ILE A 88 -2.63 -3.53 5.53
N ALA A 89 -2.67 -2.49 6.35
CA ALA A 89 -1.72 -1.39 6.34
C ALA A 89 -1.38 -0.99 7.78
N ILE A 90 -0.34 -0.18 7.96
CA ILE A 90 -0.03 0.40 9.27
C ILE A 90 -1.19 1.31 9.67
N PRO A 91 -1.78 1.13 10.87
CA PRO A 91 -2.84 2.00 11.36
C PRO A 91 -2.40 3.46 11.47
N ASP A 92 -3.36 4.34 11.30
CA ASP A 92 -3.15 5.79 11.28
C ASP A 92 -2.86 6.41 12.65
N ASP A 93 -3.06 5.64 13.73
CA ASP A 93 -2.78 6.00 15.13
C ASP A 93 -1.39 5.52 15.60
N VAL A 94 -0.70 4.71 14.79
CA VAL A 94 0.70 4.36 15.02
C VAL A 94 1.56 5.54 14.60
N SER A 95 2.39 6.06 15.50
CA SER A 95 3.34 7.14 15.17
C SER A 95 4.21 6.72 13.99
N ALA A 96 4.21 7.53 12.94
CA ALA A 96 5.14 7.36 11.84
C ALA A 96 6.57 7.52 12.37
N THR A 97 7.52 6.78 11.79
CA THR A 97 8.96 7.00 12.01
C THR A 97 9.29 8.46 11.70
N ARG A 98 10.08 9.10 12.58
CA ARG A 98 10.37 10.54 12.50
C ARG A 98 11.07 10.94 11.21
N ASP A 99 11.91 10.04 10.69
CA ASP A 99 12.47 10.11 9.35
C ASP A 99 12.46 8.71 8.73
N ALA A 100 11.71 8.52 7.64
CA ALA A 100 11.66 7.24 6.92
C ALA A 100 12.98 6.89 6.21
N LEU A 101 13.91 7.85 6.08
CA LEU A 101 15.25 7.64 5.54
C LEU A 101 16.27 7.30 6.64
N GLU A 102 15.96 7.58 7.90
CA GLU A 102 16.77 7.16 9.04
C GLU A 102 16.33 5.77 9.50
N PHE A 103 17.24 4.80 9.43
CA PHE A 103 16.99 3.47 9.95
C PHE A 103 17.23 3.44 11.46
N ASP A 104 16.23 3.83 12.25
CA ASP A 104 16.25 3.65 13.71
C ASP A 104 15.76 2.22 14.07
N PRO A 105 16.63 1.33 14.61
CA PRO A 105 16.25 -0.05 14.88
C PRO A 105 15.16 -0.20 15.94
N GLN A 106 15.08 0.73 16.90
CA GLN A 106 14.10 0.68 17.98
C GLN A 106 12.71 1.04 17.46
N GLU A 107 12.59 2.12 16.70
CA GLU A 107 11.33 2.52 16.04
C GLU A 107 10.86 1.42 15.07
N MET A 108 11.77 0.85 14.26
CA MET A 108 11.44 -0.20 13.29
C MET A 108 10.99 -1.50 13.99
N HIS A 109 11.61 -1.87 15.11
CA HIS A 109 11.19 -3.05 15.88
C HIS A 109 9.79 -2.87 16.46
N GLN A 110 9.49 -1.67 16.99
CA GLN A 110 8.17 -1.36 17.50
C GLN A 110 7.09 -1.44 16.40
N LEU A 111 7.36 -0.85 15.23
CA LEU A 111 6.48 -0.95 14.06
C LEU A 111 6.25 -2.40 13.62
N PHE A 112 7.30 -3.22 13.61
CA PHE A 112 7.20 -4.64 13.28
C PHE A 112 6.30 -5.40 14.26
N GLU A 113 6.46 -5.18 15.57
CA GLU A 113 5.64 -5.85 16.58
C GLU A 113 4.17 -5.45 16.50
N GLU A 114 3.87 -4.17 16.27
CA GLU A 114 2.49 -3.70 16.07
C GLU A 114 1.87 -4.31 14.80
N GLY A 115 2.60 -4.31 13.68
CA GLY A 115 2.15 -4.95 12.44
C GLY A 115 1.88 -6.45 12.61
N LYS A 116 2.77 -7.16 13.32
CA LYS A 116 2.62 -8.59 13.63
C LYS A 116 1.39 -8.86 14.50
N LYS A 117 1.18 -8.06 15.53
CA LYS A 117 0.02 -8.15 16.43
C LYS A 117 -1.29 -7.90 15.67
N LEU A 118 -1.35 -6.84 14.87
CA LEU A 118 -2.53 -6.49 14.08
C LEU A 118 -2.86 -7.59 13.05
N GLY A 119 -1.85 -8.05 12.29
CA GLY A 119 -2.01 -9.09 11.28
C GLY A 119 -2.52 -10.40 11.86
N ARG A 120 -2.00 -10.81 13.03
CA ARG A 120 -2.43 -12.02 13.75
C ARG A 120 -3.83 -11.91 14.34
N SER A 121 -4.23 -10.72 14.77
CA SER A 121 -5.57 -10.50 15.36
C SER A 121 -6.72 -10.74 14.38
N GLY A 122 -6.45 -10.71 13.06
CA GLY A 122 -7.47 -10.79 12.03
C GLY A 122 -8.24 -9.48 11.79
N LYS A 123 -8.22 -8.54 12.75
CA LYS A 123 -9.04 -7.32 12.75
C LYS A 123 -8.58 -6.27 11.74
N GLY A 124 -7.28 -6.21 11.43
CA GLY A 124 -6.73 -5.24 10.48
C GLY A 124 -6.96 -5.58 9.00
N TRP A 125 -7.50 -6.77 8.70
CA TRP A 125 -7.70 -7.19 7.32
C TRP A 125 -9.01 -6.65 6.75
N ILE A 126 -8.90 -5.70 5.82
CA ILE A 126 -10.04 -5.15 5.06
C ILE A 126 -10.24 -5.91 3.75
N LYS A 127 -11.48 -5.95 3.26
CA LYS A 127 -11.90 -6.70 2.05
C LYS A 127 -12.04 -5.85 0.80
N GLU A 128 -11.88 -4.55 0.94
CA GLU A 128 -11.99 -3.56 -0.12
C GLU A 128 -10.82 -2.57 0.03
N PRO A 129 -10.30 -2.04 -1.08
CA PRO A 129 -9.26 -1.01 -1.02
C PRO A 129 -9.82 0.28 -0.39
N PRO A 130 -8.96 1.11 0.21
CA PRO A 130 -9.40 2.40 0.73
C PRO A 130 -9.92 3.29 -0.41
N ARG A 131 -10.90 4.15 -0.10
CA ARG A 131 -11.53 5.10 -1.04
C ARG A 131 -12.27 4.46 -2.22
N LEU A 132 -12.73 3.22 -2.09
CA LEU A 132 -13.59 2.61 -3.08
C LEU A 132 -14.96 3.31 -3.10
N HIS A 133 -15.28 3.99 -4.20
CA HIS A 133 -16.60 4.57 -4.42
C HIS A 133 -17.61 3.51 -4.91
N ASP A 134 -18.90 3.78 -4.74
CA ASP A 134 -19.95 2.82 -5.08
C ASP A 134 -19.95 2.40 -6.56
N LEU A 135 -19.64 3.34 -7.46
CA LEU A 135 -19.51 3.07 -8.90
C LEU A 135 -18.27 2.24 -9.26
N GLU A 136 -17.27 2.21 -8.38
CA GLU A 136 -16.02 1.47 -8.59
C GLU A 136 -16.10 0.04 -8.03
N ARG A 137 -17.08 -0.22 -7.15
CA ARG A 137 -17.23 -1.51 -6.48
C ARG A 137 -17.69 -2.58 -7.46
N VAL A 138 -16.89 -3.63 -7.59
CA VAL A 138 -17.20 -4.78 -8.45
C VAL A 138 -17.97 -5.81 -7.64
N SER A 139 -19.21 -6.10 -8.03
CA SER A 139 -20.00 -7.18 -7.43
C SER A 139 -19.30 -8.53 -7.67
N ALA A 140 -19.17 -9.34 -6.62
CA ALA A 140 -18.80 -10.74 -6.80
C ALA A 140 -19.97 -11.44 -7.51
N ARG A 141 -19.76 -11.92 -8.73
CA ARG A 141 -20.71 -12.80 -9.43
C ARG A 141 -20.59 -14.23 -8.93
#